data_AF-A0A1A8FI48-F1
#
_entry.id   AF-A0A1A8FI48-F1
#
_cell.length_a   1.000
_cell.length_b   1.000
_cell.length_c   1.000
_cell.angle_alpha   90.00
_cell.angle_beta   90.00
_cell.angle_gamma   90.00
#
_symmetry.space_group_name_H-M   'P 1'
#
loop_
_entity.id
_entity.type
_entity.pdbx_description
1 polymer ?
#
loop_
_entity_poly.entity_id
_entity_poly.type
_entity_poly.pdbx_seq_one_letter_code
_entity_poly.pdbx_strand_id
1 'polypeptide(L)'
;LEAVSDLPGGQIFYRVLREIPAGEELSVWYSNVLAQWYDIPTTATPTHNEKGEERYICWYCWRIFKYPNTLKAHVHFHCALSNGRGYV
;
A
#
# COMPACT_ATOMS: atom_id res chain seq x y z
N LEU A 1 2.37 -8.60 -7.99
CA LEU A 1 2.43 -9.79 -7.11
C LEU A 1 1.81 -9.45 -5.77
N GLU A 2 1.34 -10.46 -5.05
CA GLU A 2 0.82 -10.32 -3.68
C GLU A 2 1.64 -11.20 -2.72
N ALA A 3 2.05 -10.64 -1.58
CA ALA A 3 2.68 -11.36 -0.50
C ALA A 3 1.60 -11.89 0.46
N VAL A 4 1.56 -13.19 0.66
CA VAL A 4 0.62 -13.88 1.55
C VAL A 4 1.38 -14.65 2.62
N SER A 5 0.76 -14.84 3.78
CA SER A 5 1.25 -15.73 4.82
C SER A 5 0.07 -16.33 5.56
N ASP A 6 0.18 -17.61 5.92
CA ASP A 6 -0.90 -18.34 6.61
C ASP A 6 -0.89 -18.10 8.13
N LEU A 7 0.24 -17.64 8.69
CA LEU A 7 0.43 -17.44 10.12
C LEU A 7 1.25 -16.15 10.39
N PRO A 8 0.93 -15.37 11.43
CA PRO A 8 1.76 -14.23 11.84
C PRO A 8 3.19 -14.67 12.16
N GLY A 9 4.19 -14.03 11.56
CA GLY A 9 5.60 -14.39 11.75
C GLY A 9 6.04 -15.70 11.07
N GLY A 10 5.17 -16.30 10.25
CA GLY A 10 5.47 -17.48 9.44
C GLY A 10 6.25 -17.16 8.15
N GLN A 11 6.26 -18.12 7.23
CA GLN A 11 6.83 -17.92 5.89
C GLN A 11 5.94 -17.02 5.03
N ILE A 12 6.58 -16.25 4.15
CA ILE A 12 5.91 -15.38 3.18
C ILE A 12 5.99 -16.04 1.81
N PHE A 13 4.84 -16.17 1.16
CA PHE A 13 4.73 -16.68 -0.20
C PHE A 13 4.35 -15.54 -1.15
N TYR A 14 4.94 -15.54 -2.34
CA TYR A 14 4.58 -14.58 -3.40
C TYR A 14 3.63 -15.22 -4.39
N ARG A 15 2.42 -14.65 -4.48
CA ARG A 15 1.40 -15.04 -5.44
C ARG A 15 1.39 -14.10 -6.64
N VAL A 16 1.47 -14.68 -7.83
CA VAL A 16 1.35 -13.98 -9.10
C VAL A 16 -0.12 -13.63 -9.35
N LEU A 17 -0.43 -12.36 -9.65
CA LEU A 17 -1.80 -11.88 -9.92
C LEU A 17 -2.07 -11.68 -11.42
N ARG A 18 -1.03 -11.75 -12.26
CA ARG A 18 -1.07 -11.57 -13.71
C ARG A 18 0.18 -12.21 -14.33
N GLU A 19 0.16 -12.50 -15.62
CA GLU A 19 1.37 -12.91 -16.33
C GLU A 19 2.48 -11.85 -16.21
N ILE A 20 3.72 -12.29 -16.05
CA ILE A 20 4.90 -11.44 -15.86
C ILE A 20 5.88 -11.76 -17.00
N PRO A 21 6.07 -10.86 -17.97
CA PRO A 21 7.06 -11.00 -19.02
C PRO A 21 8.49 -11.06 -18.46
N ALA A 22 9.37 -11.76 -19.17
CA ALA A 22 10.78 -11.79 -18.82
C ALA A 22 11.40 -10.38 -18.90
N GLY A 23 12.16 -10.00 -17.88
CA GLY A 23 12.80 -8.69 -17.77
C GLY A 23 11.95 -7.61 -17.10
N GLU A 24 10.70 -7.91 -16.69
CA GLU A 24 9.89 -6.98 -15.91
C GLU A 24 10.29 -6.97 -14.42
N GLU A 25 10.26 -5.79 -13.80
CA GLU A 25 10.47 -5.64 -12.36
C GLU A 25 9.29 -6.24 -11.57
N LEU A 26 9.63 -7.05 -10.57
CA LEU A 26 8.66 -7.72 -9.71
C LEU A 26 8.16 -6.78 -8.61
N SER A 27 7.07 -6.07 -8.87
CA SER A 27 6.37 -5.29 -7.84
C SER A 27 5.44 -6.18 -7.01
N VAL A 28 5.68 -6.24 -5.69
CA VAL A 28 4.89 -7.02 -4.72
C VAL A 28 4.21 -6.08 -3.72
N TRP A 29 2.99 -6.40 -3.31
CA TRP A 29 2.34 -5.76 -2.17
C TRP A 29 1.79 -6.79 -1.18
N TYR A 30 1.62 -6.39 0.08
CA TYR A 30 1.02 -7.23 1.13
C TYR A 30 -0.43 -7.57 0.81
N SER A 31 -0.85 -8.80 1.09
CA SER A 31 -2.27 -9.15 1.17
C SER A 31 -2.94 -8.35 2.28
N ASN A 32 -4.27 -8.24 2.26
CA ASN A 32 -4.99 -7.48 3.29
C ASN A 32 -4.74 -8.03 4.71
N VAL A 33 -4.68 -9.35 4.85
CA VAL A 33 -4.42 -10.01 6.14
C VAL A 33 -3.00 -9.70 6.62
N LEU A 34 -2.01 -9.83 5.72
CA LEU A 34 -0.62 -9.55 6.06
C LEU A 34 -0.39 -8.07 6.36
N ALA A 35 -1.00 -7.17 5.57
CA ALA A 35 -0.97 -5.74 5.81
C ALA A 35 -1.54 -5.37 7.18
N GLN A 36 -2.65 -6.00 7.58
CA GLN A 36 -3.27 -5.78 8.89
C GLN A 36 -2.35 -6.21 10.04
N TRP A 37 -1.63 -7.34 9.91
CA TRP A 37 -0.69 -7.79 10.95
C TRP A 37 0.50 -6.85 11.15
N TYR A 38 0.86 -6.06 10.13
CA TYR A 38 1.95 -5.09 10.20
C TYR A 38 1.44 -3.65 10.36
N ASP A 39 0.18 -3.44 10.74
CA ASP A 39 -0.43 -2.12 10.90
C ASP A 39 -0.31 -1.23 9.65
N ILE A 40 -0.27 -1.85 8.48
CA ILE A 40 -0.27 -1.16 7.19
C ILE A 40 -1.73 -0.85 6.82
N PRO A 41 -2.08 0.39 6.47
CA PRO A 41 -3.43 0.74 6.06
C PRO A 41 -3.92 -0.14 4.90
N THR A 42 -5.05 -0.81 5.10
CA THR A 42 -5.66 -1.68 4.07
C THR A 42 -6.55 -0.90 3.10
N THR A 43 -7.03 0.27 3.52
CA THR A 43 -7.89 1.15 2.74
C THR A 43 -7.13 2.35 2.18
N ALA A 44 -7.51 2.76 0.98
CA ALA A 44 -7.07 4.01 0.36
C ALA A 44 -8.28 4.60 -0.34
N THR A 45 -8.68 5.82 0.05
CA THR A 45 -9.84 6.48 -0.55
C THR A 45 -9.44 7.04 -1.91
N PRO A 46 -10.06 6.60 -3.02
CA PRO A 46 -9.84 7.21 -4.32
C PRO A 46 -10.48 8.59 -4.37
N THR A 47 -9.84 9.49 -5.10
CA THR A 47 -10.31 10.84 -5.39
C THR A 47 -10.18 11.06 -6.89
N HIS A 48 -11.16 11.72 -7.52
CA HIS A 48 -11.10 12.04 -8.94
C HIS A 48 -10.72 13.50 -9.14
N ASN A 49 -9.85 13.79 -10.12
CA ASN A 49 -9.62 15.15 -10.56
C ASN A 49 -10.74 15.64 -11.51
N GLU A 50 -10.64 16.88 -11.96
CA GLU A 50 -11.55 17.50 -12.94
C GLU A 50 -11.63 16.74 -14.28
N LYS A 51 -10.63 15.93 -14.60
CA LYS A 51 -10.58 15.09 -15.80
C LYS A 51 -11.11 13.66 -15.58
N GLY A 52 -11.56 13.34 -14.36
CA GLY A 52 -12.02 12.00 -13.96
C GLY A 52 -10.90 11.00 -13.66
N GLU A 53 -9.64 11.40 -13.70
CA GLU A 53 -8.51 10.52 -13.36
C GLU A 53 -8.50 10.21 -11.86
N GLU A 54 -8.44 8.92 -11.52
CA GLU A 54 -8.30 8.45 -10.15
C GLU A 54 -6.91 8.83 -9.60
N ARG A 55 -6.93 9.41 -8.40
CA ARG A 55 -5.78 9.86 -7.63
C ARG A 55 -5.98 9.54 -6.16
N TYR A 56 -4.88 9.34 -5.45
CA TYR A 56 -4.89 8.98 -4.04
C TYR A 56 -4.18 10.05 -3.25
N ILE A 57 -4.88 10.70 -2.32
CA ILE A 57 -4.35 11.83 -1.57
C ILE A 57 -4.05 11.40 -0.13
N CYS A 58 -2.85 11.71 0.34
CA CYS A 58 -2.51 11.55 1.74
C CYS A 58 -3.15 12.66 2.57
N TRP A 59 -4.06 12.32 3.48
CA TRP A 59 -4.73 13.31 4.35
C TRP A 59 -3.81 14.01 5.36
N TYR A 60 -2.63 13.45 5.61
CA TYR A 60 -1.66 14.04 6.55
C TYR A 60 -0.79 15.11 5.89
N CYS A 61 -0.31 14.86 4.67
CA CYS A 61 0.67 15.71 3.99
C CYS A 61 0.21 16.27 2.64
N TRP A 62 -1.00 15.92 2.20
CA TRP A 62 -1.62 16.34 0.95
C TRP A 62 -0.88 15.92 -0.33
N ARG A 63 0.12 15.04 -0.24
CA ARG A 63 0.78 14.47 -1.42
C ARG A 63 -0.17 13.57 -2.20
N ILE A 64 -0.03 13.63 -3.52
CA ILE A 64 -0.86 12.91 -4.49
C ILE A 64 -0.07 11.71 -5.01
N PHE A 65 -0.74 10.57 -5.07
CA PHE A 65 -0.21 9.29 -5.54
C PHE A 65 -1.09 8.74 -6.64
N LYS A 66 -0.47 8.06 -7.61
CA LYS A 66 -1.17 7.42 -8.74
C LYS A 66 -1.83 6.10 -8.36
N TYR A 67 -1.30 5.39 -7.37
CA TYR A 67 -1.72 4.04 -7.04
C TYR A 67 -2.07 3.93 -5.54
N PRO A 68 -3.03 3.08 -5.16
CA PRO A 68 -3.43 2.95 -3.76
C PRO A 68 -2.30 2.41 -2.89
N ASN A 69 -1.51 1.44 -3.39
CA ASN A 69 -0.44 0.82 -2.62
C ASN A 69 0.72 1.78 -2.35
N THR A 70 1.02 2.70 -3.28
CA THR A 70 2.05 3.72 -3.05
C THR A 70 1.61 4.74 -2.00
N LEU A 71 0.32 5.10 -1.95
CA LEU A 71 -0.23 5.89 -0.85
C LEU A 71 -0.13 5.14 0.49
N LYS A 72 -0.55 3.87 0.55
CA LYS A 72 -0.50 3.06 1.77
C LYS A 72 0.93 2.96 2.32
N ALA A 73 1.90 2.66 1.44
CA ALA A 73 3.32 2.65 1.77
C ALA A 73 3.79 4.01 2.31
N HIS A 74 3.39 5.10 1.65
CA HIS A 74 3.74 6.43 2.12
C HIS A 74 3.21 6.70 3.53
N VAL A 75 1.93 6.45 3.79
CA VAL A 75 1.32 6.71 5.11
C VAL A 75 2.02 5.93 6.21
N HIS A 76 2.40 4.68 5.97
CA HIS A 76 3.00 3.83 7.00
C HIS A 76 4.52 4.08 7.16
N PHE A 77 5.29 4.19 6.07
CA PHE A 77 6.76 4.21 6.15
C PHE A 77 7.40 5.60 5.98
N HIS A 78 6.75 6.52 5.26
CA HIS A 78 7.41 7.74 4.76
C HIS A 78 6.73 9.04 5.15
N CYS A 79 5.50 8.97 5.69
CA CYS A 79 4.75 10.17 6.05
C CYS A 79 5.19 10.62 7.44
N ALA A 80 6.09 11.60 7.50
CA ALA A 80 6.50 12.18 8.79
C ALA A 80 5.31 12.77 9.59
N LEU A 81 4.23 13.15 8.91
CA LEU A 81 3.01 13.72 9.52
C LEU A 81 2.01 12.66 9.97
N SER A 82 2.11 11.40 9.54
CA SER A 82 1.28 10.31 10.08
C SER A 82 1.81 9.84 11.45
N ASN A 83 3.14 9.84 11.63
CA ASN A 83 3.80 9.51 12.90
C ASN A 83 3.58 10.54 14.02
N GLY A 84 2.95 11.69 13.73
CA GLY A 84 2.60 12.71 14.73
C GLY A 84 1.44 12.34 15.66
N ARG A 85 0.88 11.13 15.55
CA ARG A 85 -0.19 10.61 16.43
C ARG A 85 0.27 9.49 17.38
N GLY A 86 1.58 9.35 17.60
CA GLY A 86 2.12 8.50 18.66
C GLY A 86 2.05 9.19 20.03
N TYR A 87 1.09 8.77 20.85
CA TYR A 87 1.00 8.93 22.32
C TYR A 87 0.83 10.35 22.88
N VAL A 88 -0.42 10.72 23.16
CA VAL A 88 -0.82 11.41 24.41
C VAL A 88 -1.86 10.54 25.09
#